data_AF-A0AA38JKZ8-F1
#
_entry.id   AF-A0AA38JKZ8-F1
#
_cell.length_a   1.000
_cell.length_b   1.000
_cell.length_c   1.000
_cell.angle_alpha   90.00
_cell.angle_beta   90.00
_cell.angle_gamma   90.00
#
_symmetry.space_group_name_H-M   'P 1'
#
loop_
_entity.id
_entity.type
_entity.pdbx_description
1 polymer ?
#
loop_
_entity_poly.entity_id
_entity_poly.type
_entity_poly.pdbx_seq_one_letter_code
_entity_poly.pdbx_strand_id
1 'polypeptide(L)'
;MSTSSLPSYYLAPNLSRTPAYTEEPQEYEQRIALSDRLRPGHPGIFVKQSKHGEARLTLNAQDGQIPTYGSGGIINGTIDVAKTENVTSIEIKVEGHLRIKEIAEGGTVDRKVDLASSVLWSKKEDTPCPSSCEFQLVLPNTFEIEGQHYNLPPTYNVKLSGLPGFVAFIEYSIHAIISKPSVATTLAPRMKASFLGISIGTITLTTPFVYHPRTRPMVPLPAPLTISQNQNGYVGTPEWQIHESVIPARRSSLQDISTRLYVPASRIFCASQGIPFHITFESSALSLATFLPFGPSGHILSKKPTRLQIMRQVAVDVRHQLILGTSKTEMWRVDCLGEATFRHAGDGPTWVSFSGDISIDPPVKVMGFKAGGIAVKDYILFSMTPPEGQKAPFGELRQAIPIRLTTDMWSSDGAGIGTDLRSESVLSVSSSLDNSS
;
A
#
# COMPACT_ATOMS: atom_id res chain seq x y z
N MET A 1 33.41 -37.11 19.65
CA MET A 1 32.12 -36.45 19.33
C MET A 1 31.35 -36.35 20.62
N SER A 2 31.34 -35.17 21.24
CA SER A 2 30.76 -34.95 22.56
C SER A 2 29.34 -34.44 22.39
N THR A 3 28.35 -35.25 22.75
CA THR A 3 26.94 -34.86 22.83
C THR A 3 26.76 -34.05 24.12
N SER A 4 26.89 -32.74 24.02
CA SER A 4 26.54 -31.81 25.10
C SER A 4 25.06 -32.02 25.43
N SER A 5 24.78 -32.63 26.57
CA SER A 5 23.43 -32.81 27.07
C SER A 5 22.80 -31.44 27.34
N LEU A 6 21.62 -31.20 26.75
CA LEU A 6 20.80 -30.04 27.07
C LEU A 6 20.50 -30.00 28.58
N PRO A 7 20.44 -28.82 29.21
CA PRO A 7 20.08 -28.71 30.61
C PRO A 7 18.72 -29.37 30.84
N SER A 8 18.67 -30.33 31.77
CA SER A 8 17.41 -30.93 32.19
C SER A 8 16.61 -29.89 32.96
N TYR A 9 15.44 -29.52 32.43
CA TYR A 9 14.41 -28.77 33.16
C TYR A 9 13.78 -29.68 34.22
N TYR A 10 14.56 -30.11 35.22
CA TYR A 10 14.03 -30.71 36.44
C TYR A 10 13.33 -29.59 37.23
N LEU A 11 12.05 -29.84 37.53
CA LEU A 11 11.07 -28.94 38.17
C LEU A 11 10.28 -28.14 37.14
N ALA A 12 9.15 -28.71 36.71
CA ALA A 12 8.03 -27.90 36.27
C ALA A 12 7.76 -26.86 37.39
N PRO A 13 7.81 -25.55 37.10
CA PRO A 13 7.49 -24.56 38.10
C PRO A 13 6.10 -24.90 38.64
N ASN A 14 5.96 -24.91 39.97
CA ASN A 14 4.68 -25.06 40.64
C ASN A 14 3.81 -23.86 40.21
N LEU A 15 3.01 -24.02 39.15
CA LEU A 15 2.06 -23.03 38.65
C LEU A 15 0.80 -23.01 39.55
N SER A 16 0.99 -23.03 40.88
CA SER A 16 -0.11 -22.95 41.86
C SER A 16 -0.82 -21.59 41.85
N ARG A 17 -0.36 -20.67 41.01
CA ARG A 17 -1.02 -19.41 40.68
C ARG A 17 -0.79 -19.10 39.20
N THR A 18 -1.56 -19.72 38.33
CA THR A 18 -1.91 -19.03 37.08
C THR A 18 -2.58 -17.73 37.51
N PRO A 19 -2.08 -16.54 37.10
CA PRO A 19 -2.77 -15.30 37.41
C PRO A 19 -4.23 -15.41 36.96
N ALA A 20 -5.15 -14.97 37.81
CA ALA A 20 -6.55 -14.92 37.45
C ALA A 20 -6.69 -13.85 36.37
N TYR A 21 -6.75 -14.28 35.11
CA TYR A 21 -7.02 -13.37 34.00
C TYR A 21 -8.42 -12.80 34.19
N THR A 22 -8.51 -11.50 34.45
CA THR A 22 -9.77 -10.77 34.42
C THR A 22 -10.05 -10.28 32.99
N GLU A 23 -11.32 -10.17 32.62
CA GLU A 23 -11.72 -9.67 31.29
C GLU A 23 -11.25 -8.21 31.09
N GLU A 24 -11.21 -7.44 32.18
CA GLU A 24 -10.63 -6.10 32.20
C GLU A 24 -9.29 -6.10 32.96
N PRO A 25 -8.27 -5.37 32.44
CA PRO A 25 -6.97 -5.26 33.09
C PRO A 25 -7.11 -4.53 34.41
N GLN A 26 -6.37 -4.99 35.42
CA GLN A 26 -6.24 -4.27 36.68
C GLN A 26 -5.41 -2.98 36.49
N GLU A 27 -5.46 -2.04 37.43
CA GLU A 27 -4.76 -0.74 37.32
C GLU A 27 -3.23 -0.85 37.06
N TYR A 28 -2.62 -1.98 37.44
CA TYR A 28 -1.20 -2.27 37.26
C TYR A 28 -0.89 -3.12 36.01
N GLU A 29 -1.91 -3.51 35.24
CA GLU A 29 -1.77 -4.34 34.05
C GLU A 29 -1.81 -3.49 32.78
N GLN A 30 -0.85 -3.72 31.88
CA GLN A 30 -0.79 -3.05 30.59
C GLN A 30 -1.45 -3.94 29.53
N ARG A 31 -2.50 -3.45 28.84
CA ARG A 31 -3.05 -4.15 27.67
C ARG A 31 -2.00 -4.18 26.56
N ILE A 32 -1.64 -5.37 26.11
CA ILE A 32 -1.06 -5.52 24.77
C ILE A 32 -2.18 -5.11 23.81
N ALA A 33 -1.92 -4.07 23.02
CA ALA A 33 -2.88 -3.33 22.19
C ALA A 33 -4.06 -4.19 21.69
N LEU A 34 -5.29 -3.82 22.08
CA LEU A 34 -6.51 -4.34 21.46
C LEU A 34 -6.60 -3.75 20.05
N SER A 35 -5.93 -4.38 19.10
CA SER A 35 -5.97 -4.00 17.70
C SER A 35 -7.42 -4.01 17.20
N ASP A 36 -7.87 -2.89 16.65
CA ASP A 36 -9.06 -2.70 15.79
C ASP A 36 -10.45 -3.12 16.27
N ARG A 37 -10.64 -3.78 17.42
CA ARG A 37 -11.95 -4.31 17.83
C ARG A 37 -12.95 -3.29 18.38
N LEU A 38 -12.52 -2.08 18.71
CA LEU A 38 -13.37 -1.09 19.41
C LEU A 38 -13.91 0.04 18.53
N ARG A 39 -13.66 0.04 17.20
CA ARG A 39 -14.43 0.94 16.35
C ARG A 39 -15.86 0.39 16.26
N PRO A 40 -16.89 1.17 16.65
CA PRO A 40 -18.27 0.77 16.43
C PRO A 40 -18.41 0.37 14.97
N GLY A 41 -18.78 -0.88 14.73
CA GLY A 41 -19.11 -1.32 13.39
C GLY A 41 -20.15 -0.35 12.83
N HIS A 42 -19.94 0.09 11.59
CA HIS A 42 -20.91 0.93 10.93
C HIS A 42 -22.28 0.23 10.96
N PRO A 43 -23.41 0.90 11.24
CA PRO A 43 -24.70 0.22 11.38
C PRO A 43 -25.40 -0.04 10.04
N GLY A 44 -24.86 0.46 8.93
CA GLY A 44 -25.53 0.40 7.64
C GLY A 44 -25.56 -1.00 7.00
N ILE A 45 -26.47 -1.16 6.05
CA ILE A 45 -26.74 -2.43 5.35
C ILE A 45 -26.68 -2.18 3.85
N PHE A 46 -25.98 -3.04 3.12
CA PHE A 46 -25.99 -3.06 1.65
C PHE A 46 -26.87 -4.21 1.15
N VAL A 47 -27.76 -3.93 0.19
CA VAL A 47 -28.70 -4.94 -0.35
C VAL A 47 -28.56 -5.03 -1.86
N LYS A 48 -28.35 -6.25 -2.36
CA LYS A 48 -28.37 -6.58 -3.79
C LYS A 48 -29.47 -7.59 -4.07
N GLN A 49 -30.33 -7.29 -5.03
CA GLN A 49 -31.38 -8.21 -5.48
C GLN A 49 -31.10 -8.70 -6.90
N SER A 50 -31.51 -9.95 -7.17
CA SER A 50 -31.54 -10.50 -8.53
C SER A 50 -32.58 -9.75 -9.37
N LYS A 51 -32.42 -9.78 -10.70
CA LYS A 51 -33.31 -9.08 -11.65
C LYS A 51 -34.80 -9.44 -11.49
N HIS A 52 -35.10 -10.63 -11.00
CA HIS A 52 -36.47 -11.15 -10.84
C HIS A 52 -36.88 -11.32 -9.36
N GLY A 53 -36.08 -10.81 -8.41
CA GLY A 53 -36.38 -10.91 -6.98
C GLY A 53 -36.31 -12.34 -6.41
N GLU A 54 -35.74 -13.30 -7.14
CA GLU A 54 -35.64 -14.70 -6.70
C GLU A 54 -34.61 -14.90 -5.58
N ALA A 55 -33.63 -14.01 -5.51
CA ALA A 55 -32.58 -13.99 -4.50
C ALA A 55 -32.24 -12.56 -4.08
N ARG A 56 -31.85 -12.40 -2.82
CA ARG A 56 -31.36 -11.16 -2.21
C ARG A 56 -30.12 -11.44 -1.37
N LEU A 57 -29.06 -10.67 -1.60
CA LEU A 57 -27.85 -10.65 -0.78
C LEU A 57 -27.86 -9.38 0.07
N THR A 58 -27.71 -9.55 1.38
CA THR A 58 -27.63 -8.48 2.36
C THR A 58 -26.26 -8.53 3.02
N LEU A 59 -25.51 -7.43 3.02
CA LEU A 59 -24.21 -7.29 3.68
C LEU A 59 -24.34 -6.30 4.83
N ASN A 60 -23.82 -6.69 6.00
CA ASN A 60 -23.88 -5.86 7.20
C ASN A 60 -22.68 -4.92 7.28
N ALA A 61 -22.80 -3.89 8.12
CA ALA A 61 -21.77 -2.91 8.42
C ALA A 61 -21.22 -2.09 7.24
N GLN A 62 -22.12 -1.58 6.40
CA GLN A 62 -21.80 -0.86 5.17
C GLN A 62 -22.35 0.57 5.18
N ASP A 63 -21.50 1.56 4.93
CA ASP A 63 -21.85 2.99 4.94
C ASP A 63 -21.94 3.64 3.55
N GLY A 64 -21.79 2.85 2.49
CA GLY A 64 -21.71 3.35 1.11
C GLY A 64 -22.50 2.54 0.11
N GLN A 65 -22.60 3.08 -1.11
CA GLN A 65 -23.18 2.37 -2.25
C GLN A 65 -22.33 1.18 -2.70
N ILE A 66 -21.05 1.16 -2.33
CA ILE A 66 -20.14 0.05 -2.60
C ILE A 66 -19.61 -0.43 -1.26
N PRO A 67 -19.75 -1.73 -0.92
CA PRO A 67 -19.20 -2.28 0.30
C PRO A 67 -17.70 -2.03 0.42
N THR A 68 -17.21 -1.80 1.64
CA THR A 68 -15.79 -1.51 1.88
C THR A 68 -15.25 -2.38 3.00
N TYR A 69 -14.12 -3.05 2.77
CA TYR A 69 -13.49 -3.94 3.74
C TYR A 69 -11.99 -3.64 3.87
N GLY A 70 -11.46 -3.79 5.08
CA GLY A 70 -10.03 -3.66 5.37
C GLY A 70 -9.32 -5.01 5.49
N SER A 71 -8.04 -4.99 5.88
CA SER A 71 -7.24 -6.20 6.13
C SER A 71 -7.91 -7.09 7.17
N GLY A 72 -8.00 -8.39 6.91
CA GLY A 72 -8.69 -9.34 7.79
C GLY A 72 -10.18 -9.03 7.98
N GLY A 73 -10.76 -8.20 7.12
CA GLY A 73 -12.15 -7.77 7.22
C GLY A 73 -13.11 -8.95 7.21
N ILE A 74 -14.13 -8.87 8.07
CA ILE A 74 -15.19 -9.87 8.15
C ILE A 74 -16.32 -9.44 7.20
N ILE A 75 -16.62 -10.29 6.24
CA ILE A 75 -17.79 -10.17 5.37
C ILE A 75 -18.90 -11.01 5.99
N ASN A 76 -19.87 -10.36 6.63
CA ASN A 76 -21.03 -11.00 7.21
C ASN A 76 -22.32 -10.49 6.56
N GLY A 77 -23.31 -11.37 6.48
CA GLY A 77 -24.54 -11.05 5.77
C GLY A 77 -25.52 -12.20 5.73
N THR A 78 -26.58 -12.00 4.94
CA THR A 78 -27.61 -13.01 4.69
C THR A 78 -27.89 -13.15 3.20
N ILE A 79 -28.19 -14.38 2.78
CA ILE A 79 -28.70 -14.68 1.45
C ILE A 79 -30.13 -15.18 1.60
N ASP A 80 -31.09 -14.39 1.13
CA ASP A 80 -32.51 -14.75 1.10
C ASP A 80 -32.88 -15.30 -0.27
N VAL A 81 -33.60 -16.42 -0.28
CA VAL A 81 -34.06 -17.12 -1.48
C VAL A 81 -35.59 -17.18 -1.48
N ALA A 82 -36.22 -16.53 -2.45
CA ALA A 82 -37.68 -16.43 -2.51
C ALA A 82 -38.35 -17.77 -2.91
N LYS A 83 -37.69 -18.56 -3.76
CA LYS A 83 -38.16 -19.88 -4.21
C LYS A 83 -37.09 -20.92 -3.89
N THR A 84 -37.29 -21.61 -2.76
CA THR A 84 -36.39 -22.65 -2.24
C THR A 84 -36.58 -24.00 -2.93
N GLU A 85 -37.69 -24.17 -3.66
CA GLU A 85 -37.96 -25.34 -4.46
C GLU A 85 -36.85 -25.56 -5.51
N ASN A 86 -36.38 -26.80 -5.59
CA ASN A 86 -35.33 -27.20 -6.51
C ASN A 86 -33.99 -26.47 -6.32
N VAL A 87 -33.72 -25.82 -5.18
CA VAL A 87 -32.34 -25.38 -4.93
C VAL A 87 -31.48 -26.61 -4.61
N THR A 88 -30.30 -26.71 -5.21
CA THR A 88 -29.32 -27.79 -4.97
C THR A 88 -28.17 -27.35 -4.07
N SER A 89 -27.79 -26.08 -4.13
CA SER A 89 -26.76 -25.51 -3.27
C SER A 89 -26.85 -24.00 -3.19
N ILE A 90 -26.42 -23.46 -2.05
CA ILE A 90 -26.19 -22.05 -1.79
C ILE A 90 -24.73 -21.91 -1.36
N GLU A 91 -23.96 -21.17 -2.14
CA GLU A 91 -22.54 -20.90 -1.89
C GLU A 91 -22.29 -19.39 -1.89
N ILE A 92 -21.40 -18.96 -1.00
CA ILE A 92 -20.85 -17.60 -1.00
C ILE A 92 -19.36 -17.68 -1.30
N LYS A 93 -18.91 -16.87 -2.25
CA LYS A 93 -17.51 -16.84 -2.71
C LYS A 93 -17.00 -15.42 -2.82
N VAL A 94 -15.74 -15.23 -2.49
CA VAL A 94 -15.01 -13.96 -2.63
C VAL A 94 -13.86 -14.19 -3.60
N GLU A 95 -13.82 -13.35 -4.64
CA GLU A 95 -12.84 -13.44 -5.71
C GLU A 95 -12.10 -12.12 -5.85
N GLY A 96 -10.79 -12.21 -6.09
CA GLY A 96 -9.95 -11.10 -6.51
C GLY A 96 -9.60 -11.22 -7.99
N HIS A 97 -9.50 -10.09 -8.67
CA HIS A 97 -9.17 -10.02 -10.09
C HIS A 97 -8.05 -9.03 -10.31
N LEU A 98 -6.90 -9.55 -10.76
CA LEU A 98 -5.74 -8.78 -11.17
C LEU A 98 -5.65 -8.79 -12.69
N ARG A 99 -5.76 -7.63 -13.31
CA ARG A 99 -5.68 -7.49 -14.76
C ARG A 99 -4.67 -6.43 -15.15
N ILE A 100 -3.69 -6.81 -15.97
CA ILE A 100 -2.67 -5.92 -16.52
C ILE A 100 -2.73 -6.02 -18.03
N LYS A 101 -2.77 -4.89 -18.73
CA LYS A 101 -2.82 -4.82 -20.18
C LYS A 101 -1.81 -3.81 -20.70
N GLU A 102 -0.90 -4.26 -21.55
CA GLU A 102 -0.01 -3.41 -22.32
C GLU A 102 -0.74 -2.74 -23.49
N ILE A 103 -0.33 -1.52 -23.82
CA ILE A 103 -0.85 -0.76 -24.95
C ILE A 103 0.12 -0.97 -26.13
N ALA A 104 -0.44 -1.34 -27.29
CA ALA A 104 0.22 -1.69 -28.57
C ALA A 104 0.93 -3.05 -28.70
N GLU A 105 1.67 -3.54 -27.70
CA GLU A 105 2.39 -4.84 -27.86
C GLU A 105 1.53 -6.08 -27.54
N GLY A 106 0.28 -5.88 -27.08
CA GLY A 106 -0.71 -6.95 -26.91
C GLY A 106 -0.56 -7.81 -25.65
N GLY A 107 0.48 -7.58 -24.82
CA GLY A 107 0.64 -8.27 -23.55
C GLY A 107 -0.58 -8.07 -22.63
N THR A 108 -1.20 -9.16 -22.17
CA THR A 108 -2.30 -9.12 -21.20
C THR A 108 -2.08 -10.20 -20.15
N VAL A 109 -2.04 -9.81 -18.88
CA VAL A 109 -2.11 -10.70 -17.71
C VAL A 109 -3.49 -10.55 -17.13
N ASP A 110 -4.20 -11.66 -17.01
CA ASP A 110 -5.53 -11.71 -16.42
C ASP A 110 -5.53 -12.88 -15.42
N ARG A 111 -5.55 -12.54 -14.13
CA ARG A 111 -5.42 -13.49 -13.02
C ARG A 111 -6.60 -13.32 -12.08
N LYS A 112 -7.39 -14.39 -11.99
CA LYS A 112 -8.48 -14.52 -11.04
C LYS A 112 -8.02 -15.38 -9.86
N VAL A 113 -8.29 -14.91 -8.66
CA VAL A 113 -7.85 -15.53 -7.41
C VAL A 113 -9.06 -15.78 -6.53
N ASP A 114 -9.20 -17.02 -6.08
CA ASP A 114 -10.22 -17.40 -5.11
C ASP A 114 -9.71 -17.10 -3.71
N LEU A 115 -10.35 -16.16 -3.02
CA LEU A 115 -9.85 -15.64 -1.73
C LEU A 115 -10.52 -16.34 -0.55
N ALA A 116 -11.82 -16.57 -0.64
CA ALA A 116 -12.60 -17.28 0.38
C ALA A 116 -13.85 -17.88 -0.26
N SER A 117 -14.29 -19.05 0.21
CA SER A 117 -15.59 -19.61 -0.15
C SER A 117 -16.20 -20.37 1.03
N SER A 118 -17.53 -20.42 1.06
CA SER A 118 -18.27 -21.23 2.03
C SER A 118 -19.56 -21.73 1.40
N VAL A 119 -19.82 -23.02 1.54
CA VAL A 119 -21.09 -23.64 1.16
C VAL A 119 -22.03 -23.50 2.35
N LEU A 120 -23.02 -22.62 2.22
CA LEU A 120 -23.99 -22.33 3.28
C LEU A 120 -25.05 -23.41 3.40
N TRP A 121 -25.44 -23.97 2.25
CA TRP A 121 -26.38 -25.07 2.18
C TRP A 121 -26.12 -25.92 0.94
N SER A 122 -26.33 -27.23 1.07
CA SER A 122 -26.29 -28.16 -0.05
C SER A 122 -27.34 -29.23 0.19
N LYS A 123 -28.05 -29.61 -0.88
CA LYS A 123 -29.10 -30.62 -0.84
C LYS A 123 -28.49 -31.96 -0.42
N LYS A 124 -28.79 -32.37 0.81
CA LYS A 124 -28.58 -33.73 1.31
C LYS A 124 -29.96 -34.40 1.37
N GLU A 125 -30.00 -35.73 1.21
CA GLU A 125 -31.24 -36.52 1.20
C GLU A 125 -32.10 -36.10 2.41
N ASP A 126 -33.24 -35.44 2.12
CA ASP A 126 -34.30 -34.99 3.03
C ASP A 126 -34.23 -33.62 3.74
N THR A 127 -33.24 -32.75 3.50
CA THR A 127 -33.34 -31.36 4.03
C THR A 127 -33.91 -30.39 3.00
N PRO A 128 -35.00 -29.65 3.31
CA PRO A 128 -35.45 -28.55 2.44
C PRO A 128 -34.44 -27.39 2.48
N CYS A 129 -34.35 -26.65 1.38
CA CYS A 129 -33.52 -25.44 1.33
C CYS A 129 -34.12 -24.36 2.24
N PRO A 130 -33.33 -23.77 3.16
CA PRO A 130 -33.80 -22.65 3.97
C PRO A 130 -34.07 -21.42 3.09
N SER A 131 -35.04 -20.59 3.50
CA SER A 131 -35.37 -19.33 2.81
C SER A 131 -34.37 -18.21 3.07
N SER A 132 -33.56 -18.32 4.13
CA SER A 132 -32.49 -17.38 4.46
C SER A 132 -31.28 -18.16 5.01
N CYS A 133 -30.09 -17.80 4.54
CA CYS A 133 -28.81 -18.34 5.01
C CYS A 133 -27.93 -17.21 5.51
N GLU A 134 -27.57 -17.23 6.79
CA GLU A 134 -26.55 -16.32 7.33
C GLU A 134 -25.15 -16.83 6.98
N PHE A 135 -24.21 -15.90 6.83
CA PHE A 135 -22.81 -16.26 6.58
C PHE A 135 -21.84 -15.27 7.21
N GLN A 136 -20.62 -15.77 7.40
CA GLN A 136 -19.47 -15.01 7.83
C GLN A 136 -18.23 -15.54 7.11
N LEU A 137 -17.54 -14.68 6.36
CA LEU A 137 -16.27 -14.97 5.71
C LEU A 137 -15.22 -14.00 6.22
N VAL A 138 -14.01 -14.49 6.44
CA VAL A 138 -12.85 -13.65 6.78
C VAL A 138 -12.02 -13.46 5.52
N LEU A 139 -11.73 -12.21 5.15
CA LEU A 139 -10.82 -11.92 4.05
C LEU A 139 -9.41 -12.37 4.41
N PRO A 140 -8.72 -13.12 3.53
CA PRO A 140 -7.34 -13.49 3.77
C PRO A 140 -6.44 -12.24 3.67
N ASN A 141 -5.36 -12.20 4.45
CA ASN A 141 -4.36 -11.13 4.36
C ASN A 141 -3.38 -11.34 3.20
N THR A 142 -3.28 -12.57 2.71
CA THR A 142 -2.35 -12.97 1.65
C THR A 142 -3.04 -13.82 0.61
N PHE A 143 -2.41 -13.95 -0.54
CA PHE A 143 -2.86 -14.81 -1.63
C PHE A 143 -1.65 -15.31 -2.42
N GLU A 144 -1.84 -16.36 -3.20
CA GLU A 144 -0.79 -17.01 -3.96
C GLU A 144 -0.99 -16.78 -5.46
N ILE A 145 0.07 -16.35 -6.15
CA ILE A 145 0.16 -16.36 -7.62
C ILE A 145 1.47 -17.05 -7.97
N GLU A 146 1.39 -18.09 -8.80
CA GLU A 146 2.57 -18.76 -9.37
C GLU A 146 3.58 -19.24 -8.30
N GLY A 147 3.08 -19.76 -7.18
CA GLY A 147 3.93 -20.25 -6.07
C GLY A 147 4.52 -19.15 -5.17
N GLN A 148 4.23 -17.87 -5.43
CA GLN A 148 4.65 -16.76 -4.59
C GLN A 148 3.48 -16.22 -3.76
N HIS A 149 3.73 -16.03 -2.47
CA HIS A 149 2.80 -15.40 -1.56
C HIS A 149 2.94 -13.87 -1.61
N TYR A 150 1.81 -13.20 -1.75
CA TYR A 150 1.69 -11.75 -1.76
C TYR A 150 0.69 -11.31 -0.70
N ASN A 151 0.89 -10.13 -0.11
CA ASN A 151 -0.15 -9.49 0.68
C ASN A 151 -1.29 -9.06 -0.25
N LEU A 152 -2.54 -9.24 0.20
CA LEU A 152 -3.72 -8.86 -0.57
C LEU A 152 -3.64 -7.35 -0.90
N PRO A 153 -3.57 -6.96 -2.18
CA PRO A 153 -3.34 -5.57 -2.54
C PRO A 153 -4.64 -4.75 -2.42
N PRO A 154 -4.57 -3.45 -2.13
CA PRO A 154 -5.74 -2.57 -2.17
C PRO A 154 -6.44 -2.60 -3.54
N THR A 155 -7.75 -2.35 -3.58
CA THR A 155 -8.46 -2.06 -4.84
C THR A 155 -7.76 -0.90 -5.54
N TYR A 156 -7.32 -1.10 -6.78
CA TYR A 156 -6.44 -0.17 -7.46
C TYR A 156 -6.67 -0.14 -8.97
N ASN A 157 -6.56 1.05 -9.54
CA ASN A 157 -6.65 1.27 -10.97
C ASN A 157 -5.60 2.31 -11.39
N VAL A 158 -4.82 1.97 -12.40
CA VAL A 158 -3.72 2.78 -12.91
C VAL A 158 -3.64 2.68 -14.43
N LYS A 159 -3.35 3.80 -15.09
CA LYS A 159 -3.11 3.87 -16.52
C LYS A 159 -1.88 4.73 -16.82
N LEU A 160 -1.00 4.22 -17.67
CA LEU A 160 0.01 4.99 -18.39
C LEU A 160 -0.44 5.07 -19.85
N SER A 161 -0.88 6.27 -20.27
CA SER A 161 -1.25 6.52 -21.66
C SER A 161 0.00 6.69 -22.54
N GLY A 162 -0.11 6.38 -23.83
CA GLY A 162 0.99 6.50 -24.79
C GLY A 162 1.57 5.15 -25.20
N LEU A 163 2.59 5.20 -26.06
CA LEU A 163 3.36 4.04 -26.52
C LEU A 163 4.83 4.23 -26.10
N PRO A 164 5.40 3.35 -25.26
CA PRO A 164 4.75 2.25 -24.55
C PRO A 164 3.77 2.75 -23.46
N GLY A 165 2.78 1.93 -23.10
CA GLY A 165 1.80 2.28 -22.08
C GLY A 165 1.12 1.04 -21.50
N PHE A 166 0.38 1.20 -20.40
CA PHE A 166 -0.31 0.09 -19.75
C PHE A 166 -1.58 0.53 -19.02
N VAL A 167 -2.44 -0.44 -18.72
CA VAL A 167 -3.57 -0.30 -17.80
C VAL A 167 -3.53 -1.46 -16.83
N ALA A 168 -3.69 -1.19 -15.53
CA ALA A 168 -3.71 -2.22 -14.51
C ALA A 168 -4.89 -2.01 -13.54
N PHE A 169 -5.57 -3.11 -13.22
CA PHE A 169 -6.76 -3.18 -12.38
C PHE A 169 -6.60 -4.25 -11.32
N ILE A 170 -7.02 -3.93 -10.10
CA ILE A 170 -7.18 -4.85 -8.98
C ILE A 170 -8.59 -4.63 -8.44
N GLU A 171 -9.45 -5.61 -8.66
CA GLU A 171 -10.87 -5.55 -8.30
C GLU A 171 -11.24 -6.76 -7.45
N TYR A 172 -12.25 -6.59 -6.59
CA TYR A 172 -12.75 -7.66 -5.74
C TYR A 172 -14.26 -7.75 -5.83
N SER A 173 -14.77 -8.98 -5.76
CA SER A 173 -16.20 -9.25 -5.88
C SER A 173 -16.66 -10.35 -4.91
N ILE A 174 -17.87 -10.17 -4.40
CA ILE A 174 -18.62 -11.17 -3.62
C ILE A 174 -19.65 -11.79 -4.56
N HIS A 175 -19.70 -13.12 -4.57
CA HIS A 175 -20.57 -13.94 -5.39
C HIS A 175 -21.46 -14.79 -4.49
N ALA A 176 -22.76 -14.51 -4.46
CA ALA A 176 -23.75 -15.45 -3.93
C ALA A 176 -24.28 -16.30 -5.08
N ILE A 177 -24.04 -17.60 -5.00
CA ILE A 177 -24.33 -18.57 -6.06
C ILE A 177 -25.42 -19.53 -5.54
N ILE A 178 -26.57 -19.51 -6.20
CA ILE A 178 -27.70 -20.40 -5.90
C ILE A 178 -27.88 -21.30 -7.11
N SER A 179 -27.52 -22.57 -6.95
CA SER A 179 -27.66 -23.58 -8.01
C SER A 179 -29.03 -24.24 -7.91
N LYS A 180 -29.70 -24.38 -9.05
CA LYS A 180 -30.92 -25.17 -9.24
C LYS A 180 -30.62 -26.21 -10.34
N PRO A 181 -31.23 -27.41 -10.31
CA PRO A 181 -31.05 -28.38 -11.37
C PRO A 181 -31.64 -27.75 -12.63
N SER A 182 -30.85 -27.79 -13.70
CA SER A 182 -31.32 -27.32 -15.00
C SER A 182 -32.45 -28.25 -15.45
N VAL A 183 -33.69 -27.77 -15.40
CA VAL A 183 -34.84 -28.45 -16.02
C VAL A 183 -34.76 -28.21 -17.53
N ALA A 184 -33.66 -28.64 -18.14
CA ALA A 184 -33.56 -28.69 -19.59
C ALA A 184 -34.52 -29.79 -20.05
N THR A 185 -35.69 -29.34 -20.46
CA THR A 185 -36.77 -30.07 -21.13
C THR A 185 -36.25 -31.25 -21.95
N THR A 186 -36.71 -32.44 -21.59
CA THR A 186 -36.46 -33.76 -22.20
C THR A 186 -36.86 -33.89 -23.69
N LEU A 187 -37.13 -32.79 -24.41
CA LEU A 187 -37.70 -32.82 -25.77
C LEU A 187 -37.05 -31.85 -26.79
N ALA A 188 -36.05 -31.06 -26.43
CA ALA A 188 -35.36 -30.20 -27.41
C ALA A 188 -33.97 -30.77 -27.77
N PRO A 189 -33.64 -30.91 -29.08
CA PRO A 189 -32.37 -31.48 -29.50
C PRO A 189 -31.23 -30.53 -29.10
N ARG A 190 -30.30 -31.14 -28.37
CA ARG A 190 -29.00 -30.74 -27.80
C ARG A 190 -28.10 -29.85 -28.67
N MET A 191 -28.58 -28.72 -29.18
CA MET A 191 -27.73 -27.72 -29.82
C MET A 191 -27.15 -26.76 -28.77
N LYS A 192 -25.90 -27.05 -28.37
CA LYS A 192 -24.86 -26.18 -27.79
C LYS A 192 -25.27 -24.78 -27.29
N ALA A 193 -26.20 -24.69 -26.33
CA ALA A 193 -26.56 -23.42 -25.67
C ALA A 193 -25.45 -22.87 -24.75
N SER A 194 -24.35 -23.61 -24.55
CA SER A 194 -23.14 -23.14 -23.87
C SER A 194 -22.41 -22.01 -24.62
N PHE A 195 -22.76 -21.72 -25.88
CA PHE A 195 -22.07 -20.70 -26.68
C PHE A 195 -22.45 -19.24 -26.31
N LEU A 196 -23.50 -19.02 -25.49
CA LEU A 196 -23.96 -17.68 -25.09
C LEU A 196 -23.79 -17.35 -23.59
N GLY A 197 -23.17 -18.22 -22.79
CA GLY A 197 -22.88 -17.92 -21.37
C GLY A 197 -24.11 -17.79 -20.46
N ILE A 198 -25.29 -18.24 -20.89
CA ILE A 198 -26.52 -18.22 -20.08
C ILE A 198 -26.61 -19.55 -19.32
N SER A 199 -26.18 -19.57 -18.06
CA SER A 199 -26.33 -20.72 -17.16
C SER A 199 -27.80 -20.90 -16.77
N ILE A 200 -28.56 -21.63 -17.59
CA ILE A 200 -29.96 -21.99 -17.33
C ILE A 200 -30.00 -22.85 -16.05
N GLY A 201 -30.37 -22.24 -14.92
CA GLY A 201 -30.54 -22.91 -13.63
C GLY A 201 -29.65 -22.38 -12.49
N THR A 202 -28.71 -21.45 -12.72
CA THR A 202 -27.93 -20.85 -11.62
C THR A 202 -28.22 -19.36 -11.50
N ILE A 203 -28.55 -18.92 -10.29
CA ILE A 203 -28.70 -17.50 -9.97
C ILE A 203 -27.41 -17.05 -9.30
N THR A 204 -26.72 -16.10 -9.91
CA THR A 204 -25.50 -15.51 -9.35
C THR A 204 -25.74 -14.03 -9.07
N LEU A 205 -25.60 -13.64 -7.80
CA LEU A 205 -25.54 -12.24 -7.40
C LEU A 205 -24.08 -11.85 -7.24
N THR A 206 -23.62 -10.94 -8.09
CA THR A 206 -22.27 -10.37 -8.00
C THR A 206 -22.35 -8.96 -7.45
N THR A 207 -21.54 -8.68 -6.42
CA THR A 207 -21.39 -7.36 -5.82
C THR A 207 -19.91 -7.01 -5.73
N PRO A 208 -19.44 -5.94 -6.40
CA PRO A 208 -18.07 -5.48 -6.22
C PRO A 208 -17.91 -4.84 -4.84
N PHE A 209 -16.70 -4.87 -4.30
CA PHE A 209 -16.37 -4.13 -3.08
C PHE A 209 -15.00 -3.47 -3.18
N VAL A 210 -14.79 -2.44 -2.36
CA VAL A 210 -13.51 -1.75 -2.22
C VAL A 210 -12.74 -2.39 -1.07
N TYR A 211 -11.59 -2.98 -1.38
CA TYR A 211 -10.64 -3.43 -0.39
C TYR A 211 -9.65 -2.29 -0.08
N HIS A 212 -9.72 -1.79 1.15
CA HIS A 212 -8.97 -0.63 1.62
C HIS A 212 -8.25 -0.99 2.93
N PRO A 213 -7.10 -1.72 2.85
CA PRO A 213 -6.34 -2.11 4.02
C PRO A 213 -5.81 -0.86 4.73
N ARG A 214 -6.11 -0.76 6.02
CA ARG A 214 -5.67 0.36 6.85
C ARG A 214 -4.32 0.05 7.47
N THR A 215 -3.47 1.07 7.54
CA THR A 215 -2.13 0.98 8.09
C THR A 215 -1.82 2.27 8.85
N ARG A 216 -0.95 2.18 9.87
CA ARG A 216 -0.50 3.31 10.71
C ARG A 216 1.00 3.23 10.93
N PRO A 217 1.73 4.34 11.10
CA PRO A 217 3.11 4.29 11.56
C PRO A 217 3.19 3.63 12.94
N MET A 218 4.29 2.94 13.24
CA MET A 218 4.51 2.33 14.56
C MET A 218 4.97 3.34 15.61
N VAL A 219 5.62 4.42 15.16
CA VAL A 219 6.17 5.47 16.01
C VAL A 219 5.59 6.83 15.58
N PRO A 220 5.42 7.79 16.50
CA PRO A 220 4.99 9.14 16.14
C PRO A 220 6.07 9.84 15.31
N LEU A 221 5.71 10.99 14.73
CA LEU A 221 6.71 11.88 14.15
C LEU A 221 7.61 12.45 15.26
N PRO A 222 8.92 12.59 15.01
CA PRO A 222 9.85 13.11 16.00
C PRO A 222 9.69 14.61 16.23
N ALA A 223 10.28 15.10 17.32
CA ALA A 223 10.36 16.53 17.57
C ALA A 223 11.24 17.24 16.52
N PRO A 224 10.95 18.49 16.15
CA PRO A 224 11.77 19.26 15.22
C PRO A 224 13.23 19.40 15.70
N LEU A 225 14.17 19.34 14.76
CA LEU A 225 15.59 19.54 15.05
C LEU A 225 15.88 20.99 15.44
N THR A 226 16.86 21.17 16.32
CA THR A 226 17.38 22.48 16.73
C THR A 226 18.63 22.85 15.92
N ILE A 227 18.83 24.15 15.71
CA ILE A 227 20.01 24.68 15.01
C ILE A 227 21.12 24.94 16.04
N SER A 228 22.34 24.56 15.69
CA SER A 228 23.56 24.88 16.43
C SER A 228 24.55 25.60 15.51
N GLN A 229 24.98 26.79 15.95
CA GLN A 229 26.01 27.55 15.24
C GLN A 229 27.35 26.79 15.18
N ASN A 230 27.64 25.96 16.19
CA ASN A 230 28.89 25.20 16.26
C ASN A 230 28.95 24.03 15.25
N GLN A 231 27.80 23.59 14.74
CA GLN A 231 27.69 22.45 13.81
C GLN A 231 27.25 22.88 12.41
N ASN A 232 27.32 24.19 12.13
CA ASN A 232 26.92 24.78 10.85
C ASN A 232 25.55 24.31 10.36
N GLY A 233 24.52 24.29 11.23
CA GLY A 233 23.18 23.84 10.87
C GLY A 233 22.48 23.06 11.97
N TYR A 234 21.72 22.03 11.59
CA TYR A 234 20.95 21.22 12.54
C TYR A 234 21.82 20.25 13.35
N VAL A 235 21.45 20.06 14.62
CA VAL A 235 22.04 19.03 15.49
C VAL A 235 21.31 17.71 15.25
N GLY A 236 22.05 16.70 14.77
CA GLY A 236 21.47 15.37 14.54
C GLY A 236 20.99 14.70 15.82
N THR A 237 19.87 13.99 15.74
CA THR A 237 19.34 13.10 16.80
C THR A 237 19.02 11.73 16.19
N PRO A 238 18.95 10.65 16.98
CA PRO A 238 18.71 9.30 16.45
C PRO A 238 17.33 9.14 15.77
N GLU A 239 16.38 10.03 16.05
CA GLU A 239 15.05 10.01 15.44
C GLU A 239 15.03 10.60 14.01
N TRP A 240 16.13 11.19 13.58
CA TRP A 240 16.29 11.82 12.26
C TRP A 240 17.43 11.16 11.49
N GLN A 241 17.14 10.70 10.28
CA GLN A 241 18.13 10.15 9.36
C GLN A 241 18.69 11.25 8.47
N ILE A 242 20.02 11.30 8.36
CA ILE A 242 20.76 12.27 7.53
C ILE A 242 21.03 11.66 6.16
N HIS A 243 20.72 12.42 5.12
CA HIS A 243 20.99 12.10 3.73
C HIS A 243 21.90 13.18 3.15
N GLU A 244 23.16 12.82 2.92
CA GLU A 244 24.17 13.73 2.41
C GLU A 244 24.27 13.66 0.89
N SER A 245 24.52 14.79 0.25
CA SER A 245 24.74 14.87 -1.20
C SER A 245 25.54 16.12 -1.56
N VAL A 246 26.12 16.15 -2.76
CA VAL A 246 26.94 17.26 -3.25
C VAL A 246 26.34 17.82 -4.53
N ILE A 247 26.21 19.14 -4.59
CA ILE A 247 25.92 19.89 -5.81
C ILE A 247 27.27 20.35 -6.38
N PRO A 248 27.71 19.83 -7.54
CA PRO A 248 29.02 20.14 -8.08
C PRO A 248 29.06 21.56 -8.67
N ALA A 249 30.11 22.32 -8.37
CA ALA A 249 30.42 23.58 -9.01
C ALA A 249 30.92 23.34 -10.44
N ARG A 250 30.51 24.20 -11.39
CA ARG A 250 30.95 24.14 -12.79
C ARG A 250 32.01 25.17 -13.15
N ARG A 251 32.25 26.12 -12.24
CA ARG A 251 33.24 27.19 -12.41
C ARG A 251 34.36 26.95 -11.43
N SER A 252 35.61 27.08 -11.88
CA SER A 252 36.80 26.91 -11.05
C SER A 252 36.91 27.92 -9.90
N SER A 253 36.19 29.04 -9.98
CA SER A 253 36.13 30.06 -8.91
C SER A 253 35.14 29.73 -7.80
N LEU A 254 34.33 28.67 -7.95
CA LEU A 254 33.30 28.26 -7.00
C LEU A 254 33.67 26.93 -6.36
N GLN A 255 33.11 26.68 -5.18
CA GLN A 255 33.20 25.41 -4.47
C GLN A 255 31.88 24.67 -4.58
N ASP A 256 31.97 23.34 -4.52
CA ASP A 256 30.82 22.46 -4.39
C ASP A 256 29.98 22.81 -3.16
N ILE A 257 28.68 22.48 -3.23
CA ILE A 257 27.76 22.70 -2.11
C ILE A 257 27.42 21.35 -1.51
N SER A 258 27.84 21.15 -0.27
CA SER A 258 27.41 20.01 0.53
C SER A 258 25.99 20.23 1.02
N THR A 259 25.17 19.20 0.95
CA THR A 259 23.78 19.22 1.38
C THR A 259 23.57 18.14 2.43
N ARG A 260 22.89 18.49 3.52
CA ARG A 260 22.48 17.56 4.59
C ARG A 260 20.98 17.64 4.75
N LEU A 261 20.26 16.64 4.21
CA LEU A 261 18.81 16.52 4.31
C LEU A 261 18.45 15.57 5.45
N TYR A 262 17.68 16.05 6.42
CA TYR A 262 17.19 15.28 7.56
C TYR A 262 15.72 14.92 7.33
N VAL A 263 15.41 13.64 7.41
CA VAL A 263 14.06 13.07 7.32
C VAL A 263 13.84 12.17 8.53
N PRO A 264 12.62 12.06 9.10
CA PRO A 264 12.37 11.16 10.20
C PRO A 264 12.83 9.73 9.90
N ALA A 265 13.60 9.14 10.83
CA ALA A 265 14.29 7.87 10.62
C ALA A 265 13.33 6.69 10.37
N SER A 266 12.09 6.77 10.85
CA SER A 266 11.07 5.74 10.61
C SER A 266 10.76 5.56 9.13
N ARG A 267 10.83 6.64 8.32
CA ARG A 267 10.45 6.69 6.90
C ARG A 267 9.05 6.10 6.59
N ILE A 268 8.18 6.07 7.61
CA ILE A 268 6.80 5.61 7.52
C ILE A 268 5.90 6.78 7.90
N PHE A 269 5.09 7.25 6.96
CA PHE A 269 4.34 8.50 7.10
C PHE A 269 2.86 8.31 6.79
N CYS A 270 1.98 8.95 7.55
CA CYS A 270 0.58 9.00 7.19
C CYS A 270 0.36 9.94 5.99
N ALA A 271 -0.37 9.49 4.98
CA ALA A 271 -0.60 10.27 3.76
C ALA A 271 -1.42 11.54 3.99
N SER A 272 -2.15 11.65 5.11
CA SER A 272 -2.91 12.85 5.49
C SER A 272 -2.16 13.77 6.45
N GLN A 273 -0.91 13.43 6.83
CA GLN A 273 -0.08 14.22 7.75
C GLN A 273 1.11 14.79 6.99
N GLY A 274 1.46 16.06 7.26
CA GLY A 274 2.67 16.67 6.69
C GLY A 274 3.92 15.92 7.13
N ILE A 275 4.86 15.69 6.19
CA ILE A 275 6.14 15.04 6.48
C ILE A 275 7.17 16.13 6.79
N PRO A 276 7.63 16.26 8.05
CA PRO A 276 8.57 17.30 8.40
C PRO A 276 9.96 16.95 7.85
N PHE A 277 10.70 17.97 7.45
CA PHE A 277 12.09 17.82 7.01
C PHE A 277 12.93 19.02 7.45
N HIS A 278 14.24 18.81 7.49
CA HIS A 278 15.23 19.85 7.68
C HIS A 278 16.32 19.71 6.63
N ILE A 279 16.88 20.81 6.16
CA ILE A 279 17.97 20.77 5.18
C ILE A 279 18.98 21.87 5.45
N THR A 280 20.25 21.54 5.33
CA THR A 280 21.37 22.48 5.40
C THR A 280 22.17 22.42 4.10
N PHE A 281 22.52 23.59 3.57
CA PHE A 281 23.47 23.76 2.47
C PHE A 281 24.75 24.39 3.04
N GLU A 282 25.91 23.85 2.70
CA GLU A 282 27.21 24.26 3.24
C GLU A 282 28.24 24.38 2.12
N SER A 283 28.92 25.53 2.04
CA SER A 283 29.98 25.82 1.06
C SER A 283 30.70 27.13 1.44
N SER A 284 31.58 27.64 0.58
CA SER A 284 32.15 29.00 0.75
C SER A 284 31.08 30.09 0.61
N ALA A 285 31.30 31.23 1.27
CA ALA A 285 30.41 32.40 1.20
C ALA A 285 30.09 32.83 -0.24
N LEU A 286 31.11 32.85 -1.12
CA LEU A 286 30.95 33.19 -2.54
C LEU A 286 30.04 32.20 -3.28
N SER A 287 30.20 30.91 -3.00
CA SER A 287 29.44 29.84 -3.67
C SER A 287 28.00 29.81 -3.18
N LEU A 288 27.76 29.96 -1.88
CA LEU A 288 26.42 30.07 -1.33
C LEU A 288 25.69 31.31 -1.84
N ALA A 289 26.34 32.48 -1.86
CA ALA A 289 25.74 33.70 -2.43
C ALA A 289 25.35 33.50 -3.90
N THR A 290 26.19 32.82 -4.68
CA THR A 290 25.91 32.46 -6.08
C THR A 290 24.77 31.43 -6.19
N PHE A 291 24.58 30.58 -5.17
CA PHE A 291 23.56 29.55 -5.13
C PHE A 291 22.18 30.04 -4.70
N LEU A 292 22.08 31.12 -3.92
CA LEU A 292 20.79 31.61 -3.38
C LEU A 292 19.65 31.70 -4.41
N PRO A 293 19.87 32.15 -5.67
CA PRO A 293 18.82 32.15 -6.69
C PRO A 293 18.32 30.76 -7.08
N PHE A 294 19.14 29.72 -6.91
CA PHE A 294 18.81 28.32 -7.19
C PHE A 294 18.34 27.56 -5.93
N GLY A 295 18.55 28.12 -4.75
CA GLY A 295 18.15 27.53 -3.48
C GLY A 295 16.63 27.49 -3.28
N PRO A 296 16.16 26.95 -2.14
CA PRO A 296 14.73 26.72 -1.89
C PRO A 296 13.84 27.98 -1.92
N SER A 297 14.39 29.13 -1.55
CA SER A 297 13.70 30.43 -1.60
C SER A 297 13.83 31.14 -2.95
N GLY A 298 14.59 30.57 -3.90
CA GLY A 298 14.85 31.14 -5.20
C GLY A 298 13.62 31.06 -6.12
N HIS A 299 13.11 32.22 -6.52
CA HIS A 299 12.03 32.33 -7.51
C HIS A 299 12.60 32.84 -8.84
N ILE A 300 13.25 31.98 -9.61
CA ILE A 300 13.67 32.31 -10.97
C ILE A 300 12.58 31.87 -11.93
N LEU A 301 11.99 32.81 -12.68
CA LEU A 301 11.18 32.51 -13.87
C LEU A 301 10.07 31.45 -13.64
N SER A 302 9.29 31.58 -12.57
CA SER A 302 8.14 30.72 -12.19
C SER A 302 8.44 29.26 -11.82
N LYS A 303 9.69 28.79 -11.93
CA LYS A 303 10.09 27.42 -11.56
C LYS A 303 11.04 27.45 -10.37
N LYS A 304 10.74 26.67 -9.34
CA LYS A 304 11.62 26.48 -8.18
C LYS A 304 12.76 25.53 -8.59
N PRO A 305 14.04 25.98 -8.63
CA PRO A 305 15.13 25.13 -9.08
C PRO A 305 15.42 24.01 -8.07
N THR A 306 15.37 24.32 -6.77
CA THR A 306 15.48 23.34 -5.68
C THR A 306 14.09 22.92 -5.21
N ARG A 307 13.84 21.60 -5.19
CA ARG A 307 12.55 21.02 -4.82
C ARG A 307 12.74 19.79 -3.96
N LEU A 308 11.79 19.59 -3.05
CA LEU A 308 11.64 18.35 -2.30
C LEU A 308 10.20 17.88 -2.52
N GLN A 309 10.04 16.68 -3.05
CA GLN A 309 8.75 16.18 -3.53
C GLN A 309 8.52 14.75 -3.07
N ILE A 310 7.27 14.34 -2.92
CA ILE A 310 6.92 12.91 -2.81
C ILE A 310 6.53 12.42 -4.19
N MET A 311 7.21 11.38 -4.64
CA MET A 311 6.99 10.77 -5.94
C MET A 311 6.52 9.33 -5.74
N ARG A 312 5.53 8.93 -6.54
CA ARG A 312 5.05 7.56 -6.62
C ARG A 312 5.50 6.94 -7.92
N GLN A 313 6.19 5.83 -7.85
CA GLN A 313 6.48 4.98 -9.00
C GLN A 313 5.51 3.81 -9.03
N VAL A 314 4.82 3.65 -10.15
CA VAL A 314 4.05 2.45 -10.46
C VAL A 314 4.78 1.71 -11.56
N ALA A 315 5.32 0.55 -11.23
CA ALA A 315 5.98 -0.35 -12.15
C ALA A 315 5.07 -1.54 -12.46
N VAL A 316 5.06 -1.93 -13.73
CA VAL A 316 4.27 -3.04 -14.25
C VAL A 316 5.17 -3.94 -15.09
N ASP A 317 5.11 -5.23 -14.78
CA ASP A 317 5.72 -6.32 -15.51
C ASP A 317 4.61 -7.23 -16.03
N VAL A 318 4.34 -7.12 -17.34
CA VAL A 318 3.27 -7.86 -18.03
C VAL A 318 3.72 -9.28 -18.36
N ARG A 319 5.02 -9.53 -18.47
CA ARG A 319 5.48 -10.82 -18.97
C ARG A 319 5.61 -11.82 -17.84
N HIS A 320 5.97 -11.39 -16.63
CA HIS A 320 6.12 -12.15 -15.36
C HIS A 320 6.79 -13.54 -15.44
N GLN A 321 7.13 -14.01 -16.63
CA GLN A 321 7.80 -15.24 -16.93
C GLN A 321 9.29 -14.91 -17.00
N LEU A 322 10.04 -15.59 -16.14
CA LEU A 322 11.46 -15.82 -16.25
C LEU A 322 11.77 -16.62 -17.53
N ILE A 323 11.41 -16.12 -18.71
CA ILE A 323 12.01 -16.60 -19.94
C ILE A 323 13.44 -16.08 -19.89
N LEU A 324 14.35 -16.95 -19.43
CA LEU A 324 15.79 -16.79 -19.51
C LEU A 324 16.16 -16.32 -20.92
N GLY A 325 16.53 -15.04 -21.06
CA GLY A 325 17.04 -14.46 -22.30
C GLY A 325 16.15 -13.43 -23.00
N THR A 326 14.89 -13.22 -22.59
CA THR A 326 14.10 -12.09 -23.11
C THR A 326 14.16 -10.90 -22.16
N SER A 327 14.46 -9.72 -22.71
CA SER A 327 14.53 -8.45 -21.98
C SER A 327 13.28 -8.21 -21.14
N LYS A 328 13.47 -7.96 -19.84
CA LYS A 328 12.40 -7.57 -18.89
C LYS A 328 11.67 -6.34 -19.44
N THR A 329 10.42 -6.50 -19.87
CA THR A 329 9.56 -5.39 -20.31
C THR A 329 8.94 -4.74 -19.08
N GLU A 330 9.77 -4.06 -18.29
CA GLU A 330 9.31 -3.26 -17.16
C GLU A 330 8.87 -1.90 -17.69
N MET A 331 7.58 -1.60 -17.57
CA MET A 331 7.05 -0.26 -17.80
C MET A 331 6.82 0.42 -16.45
N TRP A 332 7.09 1.72 -16.36
CA TRP A 332 6.76 2.46 -15.15
C TRP A 332 6.26 3.86 -15.47
N ARG A 333 5.42 4.36 -14.57
CA ARG A 333 5.04 5.78 -14.51
C ARG A 333 5.45 6.37 -13.18
N VAL A 334 5.72 7.66 -13.17
CA VAL A 334 6.03 8.40 -11.94
C VAL A 334 5.06 9.56 -11.79
N ASP A 335 4.35 9.59 -10.67
CA ASP A 335 3.39 10.62 -10.30
C ASP A 335 3.96 11.47 -9.16
N CYS A 336 3.85 12.79 -9.22
CA CYS A 336 4.16 13.67 -8.08
C CYS A 336 2.93 13.73 -7.17
N LEU A 337 3.07 13.26 -5.93
CA LEU A 337 1.97 13.23 -4.95
C LEU A 337 1.92 14.48 -4.07
N GLY A 338 3.06 15.13 -3.85
CA GLY A 338 3.17 16.25 -2.94
C GLY A 338 4.47 17.02 -3.13
N GLU A 339 4.48 18.28 -2.70
CA GLU A 339 5.63 19.16 -2.77
C GLU A 339 5.85 19.86 -1.43
N ALA A 340 7.13 20.06 -1.10
CA ALA A 340 7.55 20.69 0.13
C ALA A 340 7.29 22.19 0.15
N THR A 341 6.99 22.69 1.34
CA THR A 341 7.07 24.11 1.68
C THR A 341 8.34 24.34 2.49
N PHE A 342 9.21 25.23 2.03
CA PHE A 342 10.45 25.58 2.72
C PHE A 342 10.26 26.84 3.55
N ARG A 343 10.84 26.85 4.74
CA ARG A 343 10.91 27.98 5.66
C ARG A 343 12.37 28.19 6.04
N HIS A 344 12.86 29.41 5.89
CA HIS A 344 14.21 29.75 6.33
C HIS A 344 14.30 29.52 7.84
N ALA A 345 15.35 28.83 8.29
CA ALA A 345 15.50 28.47 9.68
C ALA A 345 16.74 29.12 10.32
N GLY A 346 17.79 29.38 9.53
CA GLY A 346 18.97 30.10 9.98
C GLY A 346 20.10 30.03 8.96
N ASP A 347 21.07 30.91 9.10
CA ASP A 347 22.21 31.04 8.22
C ASP A 347 23.48 31.41 8.99
N GLY A 348 24.61 31.21 8.32
CA GLY A 348 25.93 31.60 8.78
C GLY A 348 26.86 31.88 7.60
N PRO A 349 28.14 32.22 7.86
CA PRO A 349 29.07 32.63 6.79
C PRO A 349 29.27 31.58 5.69
N THR A 350 29.13 30.29 6.05
CA THR A 350 29.41 29.15 5.18
C THR A 350 28.25 28.17 5.10
N TRP A 351 27.07 28.51 5.63
CA TRP A 351 25.91 27.62 5.60
C TRP A 351 24.58 28.37 5.60
N VAL A 352 23.54 27.72 5.07
CA VAL A 352 22.15 28.16 5.16
C VAL A 352 21.24 26.96 5.38
N SER A 353 20.27 27.09 6.28
CA SER A 353 19.37 26.01 6.67
C SER A 353 17.90 26.38 6.51
N PHE A 354 17.12 25.37 6.14
CA PHE A 354 15.67 25.46 5.96
C PHE A 354 14.98 24.32 6.72
N SER A 355 13.79 24.59 7.21
CA SER A 355 12.84 23.58 7.69
C SER A 355 11.59 23.60 6.84
N GLY A 356 10.78 22.57 6.93
CA GLY A 356 9.54 22.54 6.16
C GLY A 356 8.73 21.28 6.37
N ASP A 357 7.62 21.23 5.66
CA ASP A 357 6.74 20.07 5.60
C ASP A 357 6.42 19.74 4.14
N ILE A 358 6.37 18.44 3.83
CA ILE A 358 5.85 17.94 2.56
C ILE A 358 4.39 17.55 2.76
N SER A 359 3.50 18.20 2.03
CA SER A 359 2.06 17.92 2.07
C SER A 359 1.64 17.16 0.82
N ILE A 360 0.78 16.15 0.98
CA ILE A 360 0.16 15.41 -0.11
C ILE A 360 -1.26 15.95 -0.29
N ASP A 361 -1.53 16.55 -1.45
CA ASP A 361 -2.84 17.11 -1.78
C ASP A 361 -3.22 16.80 -3.25
N PRO A 362 -4.30 16.04 -3.51
CA PRO A 362 -5.21 15.43 -2.53
C PRO A 362 -4.59 14.24 -1.78
N PRO A 363 -5.11 13.90 -0.58
CA PRO A 363 -4.66 12.72 0.16
C PRO A 363 -4.82 11.45 -0.67
N VAL A 364 -3.74 10.67 -0.75
CA VAL A 364 -3.73 9.42 -1.49
C VAL A 364 -4.46 8.35 -0.71
N LYS A 365 -5.40 7.64 -1.36
CA LYS A 365 -6.17 6.55 -0.74
C LYS A 365 -5.49 5.19 -0.80
N VAL A 366 -4.54 5.00 -1.71
CA VAL A 366 -3.91 3.69 -1.93
C VAL A 366 -2.43 3.78 -1.59
N MET A 367 -1.96 2.98 -0.64
CA MET A 367 -0.55 2.96 -0.24
C MET A 367 0.29 2.08 -1.17
N GLY A 368 1.62 2.07 -0.97
CA GLY A 368 2.52 1.20 -1.71
C GLY A 368 2.23 -0.29 -1.47
N PHE A 369 2.28 -1.09 -2.53
CA PHE A 369 2.07 -2.54 -2.49
C PHE A 369 2.80 -3.23 -3.65
N LYS A 370 2.89 -4.56 -3.61
CA LYS A 370 3.41 -5.40 -4.70
C LYS A 370 2.50 -6.62 -4.87
N ALA A 371 2.05 -6.88 -6.10
CA ALA A 371 1.16 -8.00 -6.41
C ALA A 371 1.24 -8.38 -7.89
N GLY A 372 1.59 -9.63 -8.20
CA GLY A 372 1.43 -10.26 -9.52
C GLY A 372 1.89 -9.41 -10.72
N GLY A 373 3.09 -8.83 -10.65
CA GLY A 373 3.64 -7.99 -11.72
C GLY A 373 3.37 -6.48 -11.57
N ILE A 374 2.56 -6.05 -10.61
CA ILE A 374 2.40 -4.62 -10.26
C ILE A 374 3.21 -4.30 -9.00
N ALA A 375 3.93 -3.19 -9.01
CA ALA A 375 4.56 -2.62 -7.82
C ALA A 375 4.31 -1.12 -7.73
N VAL A 376 3.79 -0.66 -6.59
CA VAL A 376 3.61 0.75 -6.25
C VAL A 376 4.59 1.09 -5.13
N LYS A 377 5.50 2.02 -5.40
CA LYS A 377 6.54 2.48 -4.46
C LYS A 377 6.49 4.00 -4.32
N ASP A 378 6.78 4.48 -3.13
CA ASP A 378 6.82 5.90 -2.81
C ASP A 378 8.24 6.31 -2.37
N TYR A 379 8.68 7.49 -2.76
CA TYR A 379 9.98 8.04 -2.36
C TYR A 379 9.92 9.57 -2.22
N ILE A 380 10.76 10.11 -1.35
CA ILE A 380 11.07 11.54 -1.31
C ILE A 380 12.15 11.80 -2.35
N LEU A 381 11.91 12.75 -3.25
CA LEU A 381 12.84 13.21 -4.26
C LEU A 381 13.35 14.60 -3.85
N PHE A 382 14.60 14.66 -3.41
CA PHE A 382 15.33 15.91 -3.29
C PHE A 382 16.06 16.19 -4.60
N SER A 383 15.79 17.35 -5.20
CA SER A 383 16.37 17.71 -6.49
C SER A 383 16.74 19.18 -6.56
N MET A 384 17.78 19.46 -7.32
CA MET A 384 18.09 20.81 -7.79
C MET A 384 18.39 20.76 -9.28
N THR A 385 17.55 21.43 -10.06
CA THR A 385 17.67 21.49 -11.52
C THR A 385 17.77 22.96 -11.95
N PRO A 386 18.95 23.42 -12.40
CA PRO A 386 19.11 24.79 -12.83
C PRO A 386 18.35 25.04 -14.15
N PRO A 387 17.74 26.22 -14.35
CA PRO A 387 16.93 26.53 -15.54
C PRO A 387 17.74 26.52 -16.85
N GLU A 388 19.03 26.89 -16.79
CA GLU A 388 19.93 26.92 -17.94
C GLU A 388 21.02 25.85 -17.77
N GLY A 389 20.65 24.60 -18.04
CA GLY A 389 21.44 23.39 -17.75
C GLY A 389 22.95 23.57 -17.91
N GLN A 390 23.46 23.99 -19.09
CA GLN A 390 24.90 24.11 -19.33
C GLN A 390 25.56 25.41 -18.82
N LYS A 391 24.80 26.51 -18.70
CA LYS A 391 25.34 27.83 -18.33
C LYS A 391 25.31 28.10 -16.83
N ALA A 392 24.55 27.31 -16.10
CA ALA A 392 24.40 27.44 -14.67
C ALA A 392 25.74 27.26 -13.92
N PRO A 393 25.97 28.00 -12.83
CA PRO A 393 27.19 27.89 -12.03
C PRO A 393 27.34 26.54 -11.30
N PHE A 394 26.24 25.80 -11.15
CA PHE A 394 26.18 24.53 -10.45
C PHE A 394 25.55 23.44 -11.33
N GLY A 395 25.94 22.19 -11.09
CA GLY A 395 25.35 21.00 -11.71
C GLY A 395 24.02 20.59 -11.11
N GLU A 396 23.42 19.54 -11.66
CA GLU A 396 22.16 19.01 -11.15
C GLU A 396 22.39 18.13 -9.92
N LEU A 397 21.42 18.12 -9.01
CA LEU A 397 21.36 17.17 -7.90
C LEU A 397 20.05 16.38 -7.98
N ARG A 398 20.14 15.07 -7.75
CA ARG A 398 18.98 14.20 -7.60
C ARG A 398 19.26 13.12 -6.56
N GLN A 399 18.52 13.15 -5.45
CA GLN A 399 18.59 12.16 -4.39
C GLN A 399 17.19 11.59 -4.11
N ALA A 400 17.05 10.28 -4.20
CA ALA A 400 15.80 9.57 -3.94
C ALA A 400 15.89 8.78 -2.63
N ILE A 401 14.94 9.03 -1.71
CA ILE A 401 14.89 8.41 -0.39
C ILE A 401 13.61 7.57 -0.32
N PRO A 402 13.68 6.23 -0.25
CA PRO A 402 12.49 5.40 -0.21
C PRO A 402 11.72 5.61 1.09
N ILE A 403 10.39 5.67 0.99
CA ILE A 403 9.47 5.84 2.13
C ILE A 403 8.30 4.86 2.02
N ARG A 404 7.55 4.71 3.10
CA ARG A 404 6.26 4.01 3.11
C ARG A 404 5.17 4.99 3.56
N LEU A 405 4.12 5.11 2.76
CA LEU A 405 2.93 5.85 3.16
C LEU A 405 1.93 4.92 3.86
N THR A 406 1.16 5.46 4.80
CA THR A 406 0.11 4.78 5.55
C THR A 406 -1.21 5.54 5.46
N THR A 407 -2.34 4.86 5.68
CA THR A 407 -3.68 5.46 5.57
C THR A 407 -4.05 6.31 6.77
N ASP A 408 -3.60 5.91 7.95
CA ASP A 408 -4.00 6.49 9.22
C ASP A 408 -2.80 7.04 9.98
N MET A 409 -3.05 8.06 10.81
CA MET A 409 -2.04 8.65 11.69
C MET A 409 -1.64 7.69 12.80
N TRP A 410 -0.45 7.91 13.36
CA TRP A 410 -0.03 7.22 14.57
C TRP A 410 -1.04 7.47 15.71
N SER A 411 -1.25 6.44 16.53
CA SER A 411 -2.11 6.48 17.72
C SER A 411 -1.42 5.69 18.83
N SER A 412 -1.60 6.12 20.08
CA SER A 412 -1.05 5.45 21.26
C SER A 412 -1.80 4.16 21.64
N ASP A 413 -2.92 3.86 20.96
CA ASP A 413 -3.70 2.63 21.15
C ASP A 413 -2.98 1.34 20.73
N GLY A 414 -1.82 1.48 20.08
CA GLY A 414 -0.96 0.36 19.68
C GLY A 414 -1.49 -0.44 18.48
N ALA A 415 -2.48 0.07 17.75
CA ALA A 415 -2.95 -0.51 16.49
C ALA A 415 -2.01 -0.24 15.29
N GLY A 416 -0.72 0.00 15.56
CA GLY A 416 0.33 0.19 14.54
C GLY A 416 0.57 -1.08 13.72
N ILE A 417 1.09 -0.92 12.49
CA ILE A 417 1.26 -1.94 11.43
C ILE A 417 1.18 -3.39 11.90
N GLY A 418 0.18 -4.10 11.36
CA GLY A 418 0.01 -5.54 11.49
C GLY A 418 1.32 -6.30 11.39
N THR A 419 1.44 -7.28 12.28
CA THR A 419 2.59 -8.15 12.50
C THR A 419 2.99 -8.96 11.26
N ASP A 420 3.67 -8.33 10.29
CA ASP A 420 4.52 -9.02 9.32
C ASP A 420 5.99 -8.85 9.72
N LEU A 421 6.32 -9.36 10.91
CA LEU A 421 7.70 -9.63 11.29
C LEU A 421 8.18 -10.84 10.48
N ARG A 422 8.64 -10.60 9.25
CA ARG A 422 9.61 -11.37 8.42
C ARG A 422 9.26 -11.27 6.94
N SER A 423 9.55 -10.12 6.34
CA SER A 423 10.04 -10.10 4.96
C SER A 423 11.39 -9.41 5.02
N GLU A 424 12.46 -10.21 4.95
CA GLU A 424 13.82 -9.72 4.96
C GLU A 424 13.98 -8.61 3.93
N SER A 425 14.53 -7.50 4.40
CA SER A 425 14.91 -6.33 3.65
C SER A 425 15.97 -6.70 2.59
N VAL A 426 15.55 -7.12 1.41
CA VAL A 426 16.39 -7.07 0.20
C VAL A 426 16.22 -5.70 -0.46
N LEU A 427 16.58 -4.64 0.27
CA LEU A 427 16.75 -3.29 -0.28
C LEU A 427 17.89 -2.55 0.44
N SER A 428 19.05 -3.21 0.55
CA SER A 428 20.33 -2.52 0.58
C SER A 428 20.87 -2.51 -0.84
N VAL A 429 20.50 -1.50 -1.63
CA VAL A 429 21.28 -1.20 -2.84
C VAL A 429 22.51 -0.45 -2.36
N SER A 430 23.67 -1.10 -2.41
CA SER A 430 24.94 -0.41 -2.27
C SER A 430 25.09 0.54 -3.46
N SER A 431 25.19 1.84 -3.20
CA SER A 431 25.73 2.78 -4.17
C SER A 431 27.25 2.55 -4.25
N SER A 432 27.68 1.58 -5.04
CA SER A 432 29.07 1.49 -5.49
C SER A 432 29.20 2.29 -6.78
N LEU A 433 29.89 3.42 -6.66
CA LEU A 433 30.57 4.10 -7.76
C LEU A 433 31.59 3.13 -8.35
N ASP A 434 31.43 2.78 -9.63
CA ASP A 434 32.54 2.28 -10.44
C ASP A 434 32.97 3.37 -11.42
N ASN A 435 34.13 3.94 -11.12
CA ASN A 435 35.00 4.61 -12.07
C ASN A 435 35.58 3.56 -13.03
N SER A 436 35.48 3.78 -14.34
CA SER A 436 36.54 3.46 -15.31
C SER A 436 36.15 3.93 -16.72
N SER A 437 36.65 5.10 -17.11
CA SER A 437 37.65 5.28 -18.18
C SER A 437 38.08 6.73 -18.25
#